data_AF-A0A7S2EQR5-F1
#
_entry.id   AF-A0A7S2EQR5-F1
#
_cell.length_a   1.000
_cell.length_b   1.000
_cell.length_c   1.000
_cell.angle_alpha   90.00
_cell.angle_beta   90.00
_cell.angle_gamma   90.00
#
_symmetry.space_group_name_H-M   'P 1'
#
loop_
_entity.id
_entity.type
_entity.pdbx_description
1 polymer ?
#
loop_
_entity_poly.entity_id
_entity_poly.type
_entity_poly.pdbx_seq_one_letter_code
_entity_poly.pdbx_strand_id
1 'polypeptide(L)'
;MFASAARMLVRGTSVAGSAISNPLRSAVRSMSTEKTWKVYLSGEIHSDWREVISEGVEAKGLPIVLSSPNTSHEDSDDCGAIILGMEEERHNWDKIGAAMNNIRTKTLIKEADVVVVRFGEKYRQWNAAFDAGYAAALGKSIITLHPPAVSHMLKEVNSAASAVCEDASQVVDTLAYVIRGDLPEPRDGEKFLPIADRLGKGNPNP
;
A
#
# COMPACT_ATOMS: atom_id res chain seq x y z
N MET A 1 22.74 64.99 32.79
CA MET A 1 22.82 64.12 33.98
C MET A 1 21.63 64.47 34.89
N PHE A 2 20.82 63.45 35.23
CA PHE A 2 19.91 63.27 36.40
C PHE A 2 19.32 64.51 37.09
N ALA A 3 18.05 64.59 37.51
CA ALA A 3 16.90 63.70 37.56
C ALA A 3 15.70 64.60 37.93
N SER A 4 14.46 64.25 37.57
CA SER A 4 13.29 64.83 38.23
C SER A 4 12.34 63.73 38.64
N ALA A 5 11.99 63.76 39.92
CA ALA A 5 11.34 62.72 40.68
C ALA A 5 9.81 62.83 40.64
N ALA A 6 9.21 61.68 40.89
CA ALA A 6 7.79 61.35 40.95
C ALA A 6 6.90 62.24 41.83
N ARG A 7 5.60 62.29 41.48
CA ARG A 7 4.52 62.20 42.48
C ARG A 7 3.20 61.63 41.92
N MET A 8 2.76 60.53 42.57
CA MET A 8 1.41 59.98 42.83
C MET A 8 0.26 61.01 42.85
N LEU A 9 -1.06 60.74 42.72
CA LEU A 9 -2.02 59.60 42.72
C LEU A 9 -3.38 60.23 42.22
N VAL A 10 -4.40 59.58 41.63
CA VAL A 10 -5.49 58.81 42.29
C VAL A 10 -6.52 58.40 41.21
N ARG A 11 -6.80 57.08 41.17
CA ARG A 11 -8.06 56.31 40.94
C ARG A 11 -9.11 56.75 39.88
N GLY A 12 -9.37 55.80 38.98
CA GLY A 12 -10.70 55.51 38.43
C GLY A 12 -10.83 54.01 38.20
N THR A 13 -11.58 53.31 39.06
CA THR A 13 -11.92 51.89 38.96
C THR A 13 -13.09 51.68 38.00
N SER A 14 -12.96 50.75 37.05
CA SER A 14 -14.08 50.10 36.37
C SER A 14 -13.78 48.61 36.20
N VAL A 15 -14.83 47.82 36.30
CA VAL A 15 -14.87 46.43 36.76
C VAL A 15 -15.26 45.51 35.60
N ALA A 16 -14.70 44.29 35.65
CA ALA A 16 -15.21 43.03 35.09
C ALA A 16 -15.27 42.81 33.57
N GLY A 17 -14.59 41.74 33.16
CA GLY A 17 -14.73 41.09 31.86
C GLY A 17 -13.67 40.04 31.59
N SER A 18 -13.24 39.26 32.59
CA SER A 18 -12.34 38.12 32.39
C SER A 18 -13.11 37.01 31.70
N ALA A 19 -13.00 36.93 30.37
CA ALA A 19 -13.34 35.73 29.63
C ALA A 19 -12.29 34.67 30.00
N ILE A 20 -12.67 33.75 30.88
CA ILE A 20 -11.93 32.52 31.14
C ILE A 20 -12.00 31.70 29.83
N SER A 21 -11.00 31.87 28.96
CA SER A 21 -10.79 30.95 27.85
C SER A 21 -10.40 29.60 28.45
N ASN A 22 -11.33 28.67 28.45
CA ASN A 22 -11.11 27.31 28.92
C ASN A 22 -10.08 26.63 28.00
N PRO A 23 -8.84 26.32 28.45
CA PRO A 23 -7.81 25.72 27.58
C PRO A 23 -8.07 24.23 27.30
N LEU A 24 -9.15 23.66 27.83
CA LEU A 24 -9.46 22.22 27.77
C LEU A 24 -10.32 21.81 26.55
N ARG A 25 -10.47 22.68 25.54
CA ARG A 25 -10.84 22.25 24.17
C ARG A 25 -9.61 21.84 23.34
N SER A 26 -8.57 21.36 24.03
CA SER A 26 -7.44 20.66 23.42
C SER A 26 -7.93 19.30 22.89
N ALA A 27 -8.00 19.21 21.56
CA ALA A 27 -7.75 18.02 20.76
C ALA A 27 -8.39 16.71 21.26
N VAL A 28 -9.71 16.60 21.21
CA VAL A 28 -10.29 15.33 20.78
C VAL A 28 -10.21 15.31 19.26
N ARG A 29 -9.03 14.97 18.73
CA ARG A 29 -8.89 14.59 17.33
C ARG A 29 -9.82 13.40 17.16
N SER A 30 -10.92 13.60 16.43
CA SER A 30 -11.83 12.52 16.01
C SER A 30 -10.97 11.35 15.57
N MET A 31 -10.94 10.26 16.34
CA MET A 31 -10.34 9.02 15.86
C MET A 31 -11.24 8.56 14.72
N SER A 32 -10.81 8.80 13.47
CA SER A 32 -11.46 8.22 12.31
C SER A 32 -11.44 6.70 12.50
N THR A 33 -12.61 6.08 12.56
CA THR A 33 -12.79 4.62 12.58
C THR A 33 -12.57 4.06 11.16
N GLU A 34 -11.50 4.50 10.51
CA GLU A 34 -11.19 4.09 9.15
C GLU A 34 -10.75 2.62 9.18
N LYS A 35 -11.33 1.78 8.31
CA LYS A 35 -10.92 0.38 8.19
C LYS A 35 -9.42 0.34 7.86
N THR A 36 -8.65 -0.41 8.63
CA THR A 36 -7.29 -0.77 8.25
C THR A 36 -7.32 -1.88 7.20
N TRP A 37 -6.74 -1.62 6.03
CA TRP A 37 -6.67 -2.57 4.93
C TRP A 37 -5.39 -3.40 5.01
N LYS A 38 -5.51 -4.71 4.84
CA LYS A 38 -4.35 -5.61 4.72
C LYS A 38 -4.00 -5.82 3.26
N VAL A 39 -2.79 -5.45 2.87
CA VAL A 39 -2.30 -5.60 1.49
C VAL A 39 -1.09 -6.53 1.48
N TYR A 40 -1.14 -7.59 0.67
CA TYR A 40 -0.04 -8.56 0.53
C TYR A 40 0.72 -8.32 -0.77
N LEU A 41 2.04 -8.13 -0.69
CA LEU A 41 2.93 -7.82 -1.80
C LEU A 41 3.72 -9.07 -2.25
N SER A 42 3.14 -9.84 -3.17
CA SER A 42 3.77 -11.02 -3.77
C SER A 42 4.62 -10.68 -4.99
N GLY A 43 5.62 -11.53 -5.27
CA GLY A 43 6.38 -11.51 -6.52
C GLY A 43 7.84 -11.10 -6.35
N GLU A 44 8.41 -10.66 -7.47
CA GLU A 44 9.81 -10.23 -7.68
C GLU A 44 10.50 -9.58 -6.47
N ILE A 45 11.77 -9.93 -6.18
CA ILE A 45 12.52 -9.46 -4.99
C ILE A 45 13.83 -8.70 -5.31
N HIS A 46 14.11 -8.39 -6.58
CA HIS A 46 15.36 -7.78 -7.06
C HIS A 46 15.18 -6.32 -7.53
N SER A 47 14.04 -5.68 -7.26
CA SER A 47 13.80 -4.26 -7.47
C SER A 47 13.15 -3.60 -6.25
N ASP A 48 13.06 -2.27 -6.27
CA ASP A 48 12.61 -1.38 -5.19
C ASP A 48 11.09 -1.16 -5.15
N TRP A 49 10.32 -1.93 -5.90
CA TRP A 49 8.89 -1.67 -6.09
C TRP A 49 8.07 -1.75 -4.79
N ARG A 50 8.51 -2.54 -3.80
CA ARG A 50 7.83 -2.65 -2.50
C ARG A 50 8.07 -1.41 -1.66
N GLU A 51 9.28 -0.87 -1.70
CA GLU A 51 9.70 0.35 -1.05
C GLU A 51 8.89 1.53 -1.62
N VAL A 52 8.78 1.63 -2.94
CA VAL A 52 7.94 2.66 -3.60
C VAL A 52 6.48 2.58 -3.14
N ILE A 53 5.90 1.37 -3.01
CA ILE A 53 4.54 1.21 -2.48
C ILE A 53 4.47 1.63 -1.02
N SER A 54 5.41 1.19 -0.19
CA SER A 54 5.45 1.49 1.25
C SER A 54 5.52 2.99 1.49
N GLU A 55 6.48 3.66 0.85
CA GLU A 55 6.68 5.10 0.94
C GLU A 55 5.47 5.87 0.40
N GLY A 56 4.90 5.44 -0.73
CA GLY A 56 3.73 6.10 -1.31
C GLY A 56 2.47 5.96 -0.46
N VAL A 57 2.25 4.79 0.14
CA VAL A 57 1.16 4.53 1.10
C VAL A 57 1.29 5.40 2.34
N GLU A 58 2.51 5.49 2.89
CA GLU A 58 2.82 6.33 4.05
C GLU A 58 2.65 7.82 3.73
N ALA A 59 3.20 8.28 2.60
CA ALA A 59 3.10 9.67 2.16
C ALA A 59 1.65 10.13 1.97
N LYS A 60 0.76 9.24 1.51
CA LYS A 60 -0.69 9.49 1.40
C LYS A 60 -1.45 9.26 2.71
N GLY A 61 -0.78 8.79 3.76
CA GLY A 61 -1.39 8.47 5.04
C GLY A 61 -2.54 7.47 4.92
N LEU A 62 -2.43 6.48 4.03
CA LEU A 62 -3.46 5.47 3.82
C LEU A 62 -3.48 4.49 5.01
N PRO A 63 -4.66 4.01 5.44
CA PRO A 63 -4.80 3.10 6.57
C PRO A 63 -4.44 1.65 6.16
N ILE A 64 -3.22 1.41 5.69
CA ILE A 64 -2.80 0.11 5.15
C ILE A 64 -1.75 -0.54 6.05
N VAL A 65 -1.88 -1.86 6.23
CA VAL A 65 -0.81 -2.73 6.74
C VAL A 65 -0.29 -3.57 5.58
N LEU A 66 0.97 -3.36 5.23
CA LEU A 66 1.67 -4.11 4.20
C LEU A 66 2.26 -5.40 4.78
N SER A 67 2.21 -6.47 3.99
CA SER A 67 2.84 -7.76 4.30
C SER A 67 3.43 -8.38 3.04
N SER A 68 4.41 -9.26 3.20
CA SER A 68 5.18 -9.85 2.09
C SER A 68 5.70 -11.25 2.43
N PRO A 69 6.10 -12.03 1.41
CA PRO A 69 6.91 -13.23 1.65
C PRO A 69 8.26 -12.86 2.29
N ASN A 70 9.04 -13.86 2.71
CA ASN A 70 10.43 -13.60 3.04
C ASN A 70 11.17 -13.13 1.78
N THR A 71 11.74 -11.94 1.83
CA THR A 71 12.46 -11.33 0.69
C THR A 71 13.96 -11.62 0.72
N SER A 72 14.46 -12.23 1.79
CA SER A 72 15.83 -12.75 1.85
C SER A 72 15.88 -14.08 1.10
N HIS A 73 16.61 -14.09 -0.03
CA HIS A 73 16.74 -15.27 -0.89
C HIS A 73 17.39 -16.43 -0.13
N GLU A 74 18.52 -16.17 0.53
CA GLU A 74 19.27 -17.19 1.29
C GLU A 74 18.41 -17.75 2.44
N ASP A 75 17.77 -16.90 3.23
CA ASP A 75 16.92 -17.36 4.32
C ASP A 75 15.71 -18.18 3.81
N SER A 76 15.13 -17.77 2.68
CA SER A 76 13.99 -18.48 2.08
C SER A 76 14.36 -19.90 1.65
N ASP A 77 15.53 -20.06 1.03
CA ASP A 77 16.00 -21.36 0.52
C ASP A 77 16.48 -22.26 1.65
N ASP A 78 17.25 -21.71 2.60
CA ASP A 78 17.92 -22.50 3.64
C ASP A 78 17.06 -22.73 4.90
N CYS A 79 15.92 -22.05 5.05
CA CYS A 79 15.11 -22.14 6.28
C CYS A 79 14.80 -23.57 6.72
N GLY A 80 14.49 -24.46 5.76
CA GLY A 80 14.18 -25.86 6.05
C GLY A 80 15.37 -26.60 6.65
N ALA A 81 16.56 -26.39 6.10
CA ALA A 81 17.79 -27.01 6.58
C ALA A 81 18.28 -26.40 7.90
N ILE A 82 18.20 -25.08 8.04
CA ILE A 82 18.59 -24.36 9.27
C ILE A 82 17.71 -24.78 10.44
N ILE A 83 16.39 -24.89 10.23
CA ILE A 83 15.42 -25.15 11.31
C ILE A 83 15.30 -26.64 11.63
N LEU A 84 15.26 -27.51 10.63
CA LEU A 84 15.01 -28.95 10.81
C LEU A 84 16.27 -29.82 10.70
N GLY A 85 17.44 -29.21 10.52
CA GLY A 85 18.73 -29.87 10.36
C GLY A 85 19.00 -30.43 8.96
N MET A 86 20.29 -30.53 8.62
CA MET A 86 20.83 -31.19 7.43
C MET A 86 20.86 -32.71 7.62
N GLU A 87 19.73 -33.37 7.41
CA GLU A 87 19.60 -34.82 7.39
C GLU A 87 19.97 -35.38 6.01
N GLU A 88 20.99 -36.25 5.94
CA GLU A 88 21.56 -36.78 4.68
C GLU A 88 20.52 -37.51 3.78
N GLU A 89 19.43 -38.02 4.38
CA GLU A 89 18.36 -38.74 3.68
C GLU A 89 17.29 -37.81 3.07
N ARG A 90 17.34 -36.49 3.31
CA ARG A 90 16.36 -35.54 2.75
C ARG A 90 16.73 -35.14 1.34
N HIS A 91 16.25 -35.91 0.38
CA HIS A 91 16.54 -35.69 -1.04
C HIS A 91 15.89 -34.44 -1.68
N ASN A 92 15.14 -33.61 -0.93
CA ASN A 92 14.40 -32.47 -1.51
C ASN A 92 14.30 -31.27 -0.56
N TRP A 93 15.41 -30.55 -0.41
CA TRP A 93 15.54 -29.36 0.44
C TRP A 93 14.63 -28.22 0.01
N ASP A 94 14.57 -27.95 -1.30
CA ASP A 94 13.70 -26.93 -1.89
C ASP A 94 12.24 -27.13 -1.50
N LYS A 95 11.75 -28.39 -1.48
CA LYS A 95 10.38 -28.69 -1.06
C LYS A 95 10.14 -28.35 0.41
N ILE A 96 11.11 -28.56 1.29
CA ILE A 96 10.97 -28.29 2.72
C ILE A 96 10.92 -26.78 2.95
N GLY A 97 11.88 -26.03 2.38
CA GLY A 97 11.87 -24.57 2.46
C GLY A 97 10.60 -23.98 1.84
N ALA A 98 10.23 -24.44 0.64
CA ALA A 98 8.99 -24.05 -0.01
C ALA A 98 7.75 -24.37 0.85
N ALA A 99 7.68 -25.52 1.52
CA ALA A 99 6.56 -25.88 2.38
C ALA A 99 6.43 -24.94 3.60
N MET A 100 7.56 -24.55 4.22
CA MET A 100 7.56 -23.59 5.32
C MET A 100 7.12 -22.19 4.86
N ASN A 101 7.69 -21.72 3.75
CA ASN A 101 7.29 -20.45 3.14
C ASN A 101 5.79 -20.45 2.78
N ASN A 102 5.27 -21.60 2.33
CA ASN A 102 3.85 -21.77 1.99
C ASN A 102 2.92 -21.57 3.19
N ILE A 103 3.33 -21.97 4.41
CA ILE A 103 2.55 -21.71 5.64
C ILE A 103 2.36 -20.20 5.83
N ARG A 104 3.45 -19.43 5.72
CA ARG A 104 3.41 -17.96 5.83
C ARG A 104 2.59 -17.35 4.71
N THR A 105 2.94 -17.64 3.45
CA THR A 105 2.32 -17.03 2.27
C THR A 105 0.82 -17.29 2.21
N LYS A 106 0.36 -18.53 2.44
CA LYS A 106 -1.08 -18.83 2.47
C LYS A 106 -1.81 -18.08 3.58
N THR A 107 -1.19 -17.97 4.76
CA THR A 107 -1.80 -17.26 5.89
C THR A 107 -1.99 -15.78 5.54
N LEU A 108 -0.93 -15.13 5.06
CA LEU A 108 -0.96 -13.71 4.71
C LEU A 108 -1.90 -13.41 3.53
N ILE A 109 -1.92 -14.25 2.49
CA ILE A 109 -2.87 -14.09 1.37
C ILE A 109 -4.32 -14.25 1.85
N LYS A 110 -4.61 -15.24 2.72
CA LYS A 110 -5.97 -15.43 3.26
C LYS A 110 -6.44 -14.23 4.08
N GLU A 111 -5.54 -13.60 4.80
CA GLU A 111 -5.85 -12.43 5.62
C GLU A 111 -5.92 -11.12 4.83
N ALA A 112 -5.30 -11.04 3.66
CA ALA A 112 -5.26 -9.83 2.84
C ALA A 112 -6.66 -9.45 2.33
N ASP A 113 -6.93 -8.14 2.31
CA ASP A 113 -8.06 -7.56 1.59
C ASP A 113 -7.72 -7.43 0.09
N VAL A 114 -6.48 -7.04 -0.22
CA VAL A 114 -5.97 -6.90 -1.60
C VAL A 114 -4.62 -7.60 -1.72
N VAL A 115 -4.40 -8.31 -2.83
CA VAL A 115 -3.12 -8.94 -3.16
C VAL A 115 -2.51 -8.23 -4.37
N VAL A 116 -1.31 -7.69 -4.21
CA VAL A 116 -0.52 -7.12 -5.30
C VAL A 116 0.50 -8.17 -5.74
N VAL A 117 0.54 -8.50 -7.03
CA VAL A 117 1.48 -9.49 -7.57
C VAL A 117 2.37 -8.85 -8.64
N ARG A 118 3.66 -8.73 -8.34
CA ARG A 118 4.67 -8.17 -9.23
C ARG A 118 5.25 -9.23 -10.17
N PHE A 119 5.16 -8.99 -11.47
CA PHE A 119 5.84 -9.79 -12.51
C PHE A 119 6.99 -9.04 -13.22
N GLY A 120 8.24 -9.43 -12.95
CA GLY A 120 9.45 -8.88 -13.58
C GLY A 120 9.79 -9.54 -14.93
N GLU A 121 10.77 -8.97 -15.66
CA GLU A 121 11.13 -9.44 -17.00
C GLU A 121 12.20 -10.54 -17.01
N LYS A 122 13.09 -10.53 -16.01
CA LYS A 122 14.32 -11.34 -16.03
C LYS A 122 14.10 -12.81 -15.69
N TYR A 123 13.23 -13.11 -14.74
CA TYR A 123 13.05 -14.46 -14.20
C TYR A 123 11.63 -14.97 -14.41
N ARG A 124 11.50 -16.28 -14.59
CA ARG A 124 10.20 -16.95 -14.67
C ARG A 124 9.65 -17.10 -13.25
N GLN A 125 8.84 -16.13 -12.82
CA GLN A 125 8.35 -15.98 -11.44
C GLN A 125 7.16 -16.90 -11.14
N TRP A 126 7.44 -18.21 -11.11
CA TRP A 126 6.42 -19.24 -10.90
C TRP A 126 5.74 -19.14 -9.53
N ASN A 127 6.48 -18.72 -8.50
CA ASN A 127 5.92 -18.44 -7.18
C ASN A 127 4.87 -17.31 -7.23
N ALA A 128 5.15 -16.22 -7.95
CA ALA A 128 4.21 -15.11 -8.13
C ALA A 128 2.95 -15.56 -8.88
N ALA A 129 3.11 -16.35 -9.95
CA ALA A 129 1.98 -16.91 -10.69
C ALA A 129 1.14 -17.86 -9.84
N PHE A 130 1.78 -18.69 -8.99
CA PHE A 130 1.10 -19.57 -8.06
C PHE A 130 0.31 -18.78 -7.01
N ASP A 131 0.92 -17.74 -6.43
CA ASP A 131 0.27 -16.86 -5.45
C ASP A 131 -0.94 -16.13 -6.07
N ALA A 132 -0.83 -15.65 -7.32
CA ALA A 132 -1.95 -15.04 -8.04
C ALA A 132 -3.10 -16.03 -8.26
N GLY A 133 -2.79 -17.25 -8.69
CA GLY A 133 -3.79 -18.30 -8.85
C GLY A 133 -4.46 -18.69 -7.52
N TYR A 134 -3.68 -18.75 -6.44
CA TYR A 134 -4.21 -19.04 -5.10
C TYR A 134 -5.12 -17.91 -4.58
N ALA A 135 -4.71 -16.66 -4.76
CA ALA A 135 -5.51 -15.49 -4.41
C ALA A 135 -6.82 -15.45 -5.21
N ALA A 136 -6.77 -15.77 -6.51
CA ALA A 136 -7.94 -15.83 -7.37
C ALA A 136 -8.91 -16.91 -6.93
N ALA A 137 -8.41 -18.10 -6.59
CA ALA A 137 -9.22 -19.21 -6.07
C ALA A 137 -9.91 -18.87 -4.73
N LEU A 138 -9.33 -17.98 -3.93
CA LEU A 138 -9.91 -17.47 -2.69
C LEU A 138 -10.87 -16.28 -2.90
N GLY A 139 -11.05 -15.80 -4.14
CA GLY A 139 -11.87 -14.63 -4.45
C GLY A 139 -11.29 -13.31 -3.94
N LYS A 140 -9.95 -13.21 -3.81
CA LYS A 140 -9.29 -11.98 -3.39
C LYS A 140 -9.26 -10.96 -4.52
N SER A 141 -9.34 -9.68 -4.18
CA SER A 141 -9.04 -8.60 -5.11
C SER A 141 -7.55 -8.61 -5.43
N ILE A 142 -7.21 -8.64 -6.72
CA ILE A 142 -5.83 -8.75 -7.21
C ILE A 142 -5.48 -7.51 -8.03
N ILE A 143 -4.29 -6.96 -7.77
CA ILE A 143 -3.63 -5.99 -8.65
C ILE A 143 -2.39 -6.66 -9.20
N THR A 144 -2.25 -6.75 -10.53
CA THR A 144 -0.99 -7.17 -11.13
C THR A 144 -0.11 -5.95 -11.40
N LEU A 145 1.20 -6.09 -11.18
CA LEU A 145 2.18 -5.04 -11.45
C LEU A 145 3.25 -5.57 -12.38
N HIS A 146 3.27 -5.13 -13.64
CA HIS A 146 4.24 -5.58 -14.63
C HIS A 146 4.45 -4.63 -15.80
N PRO A 147 5.66 -4.59 -16.39
CA PRO A 147 5.86 -3.80 -17.61
C PRO A 147 5.00 -4.36 -18.76
N PRO A 148 4.66 -3.53 -19.77
CA PRO A 148 3.85 -3.96 -20.90
C PRO A 148 4.39 -5.20 -21.64
N ALA A 149 5.72 -5.34 -21.68
CA ALA A 149 6.42 -6.39 -22.41
C ALA A 149 6.02 -7.82 -22.00
N VAL A 150 5.60 -8.02 -20.75
CA VAL A 150 5.20 -9.35 -20.25
C VAL A 150 3.69 -9.57 -20.19
N SER A 151 2.89 -8.55 -20.50
CA SER A 151 1.42 -8.57 -20.38
C SER A 151 0.77 -9.72 -21.15
N HIS A 152 1.24 -9.99 -22.37
CA HIS A 152 0.69 -11.07 -23.20
C HIS A 152 0.83 -12.45 -22.55
N MET A 153 1.95 -12.72 -21.87
CA MET A 153 2.19 -13.98 -21.18
C MET A 153 1.37 -14.13 -19.90
N LEU A 154 0.86 -13.02 -19.38
CA LEU A 154 0.08 -12.95 -18.14
C LEU A 154 -1.43 -12.83 -18.41
N LYS A 155 -1.90 -13.03 -19.65
CA LYS A 155 -3.30 -12.76 -20.05
C LYS A 155 -4.34 -13.46 -19.16
N GLU A 156 -4.11 -14.69 -18.72
CA GLU A 156 -5.02 -15.39 -17.79
C GLU A 156 -4.96 -14.81 -16.38
N VAL A 157 -3.77 -14.41 -15.91
CA VAL A 157 -3.58 -13.78 -14.60
C VAL A 157 -4.22 -12.39 -14.58
N ASN A 158 -3.99 -11.60 -15.63
CA ASN A 158 -4.57 -10.28 -15.81
C ASN A 158 -6.10 -10.34 -15.96
N SER A 159 -6.64 -11.41 -16.57
CA SER A 159 -8.08 -11.62 -16.62
C SER A 159 -8.70 -11.89 -15.24
N ALA A 160 -7.93 -12.37 -14.27
CA ALA A 160 -8.38 -12.55 -12.89
C ALA A 160 -8.13 -11.31 -12.01
N ALA A 161 -7.34 -10.35 -12.49
CA ALA A 161 -6.99 -9.14 -11.76
C ALA A 161 -8.10 -8.09 -11.84
N SER A 162 -8.26 -7.33 -10.77
CA SER A 162 -9.14 -6.15 -10.73
C SER A 162 -8.51 -4.94 -11.41
N ALA A 163 -7.17 -4.85 -11.42
CA ALA A 163 -6.42 -3.82 -12.11
C ALA A 163 -5.05 -4.36 -12.56
N VAL A 164 -4.56 -3.83 -13.68
CA VAL A 164 -3.21 -4.07 -14.18
C VAL A 164 -2.44 -2.74 -14.11
N CYS A 165 -1.37 -2.71 -13.34
CA CYS A 165 -0.47 -1.59 -13.19
C CYS A 165 0.87 -1.87 -13.90
N GLU A 166 1.47 -0.84 -14.47
CA GLU A 166 2.76 -0.90 -15.16
C GLU A 166 3.92 -0.43 -14.27
N ASP A 167 3.63 0.44 -13.30
CA ASP A 167 4.59 0.94 -12.32
C ASP A 167 4.01 0.96 -10.89
N ALA A 168 4.89 0.95 -9.89
CA ALA A 168 4.51 0.82 -8.48
C ALA A 168 3.67 2.02 -7.98
N SER A 169 3.84 3.21 -8.55
CA SER A 169 3.05 4.38 -8.15
C SER A 169 1.59 4.27 -8.58
N GLN A 170 1.30 3.57 -9.69
CA GLN A 170 -0.07 3.27 -10.09
C GLN A 170 -0.77 2.35 -9.08
N VAL A 171 -0.04 1.45 -8.42
CA VAL A 171 -0.59 0.62 -7.34
C VAL A 171 -0.99 1.51 -6.16
N VAL A 172 -0.14 2.47 -5.77
CA VAL A 172 -0.42 3.42 -4.69
C VAL A 172 -1.67 4.26 -5.00
N ASP A 173 -1.77 4.79 -6.22
CA ASP A 173 -2.95 5.57 -6.65
C ASP A 173 -4.22 4.71 -6.71
N THR A 174 -4.10 3.46 -7.17
CA THR A 174 -5.22 2.51 -7.18
C THR A 174 -5.72 2.23 -5.76
N LEU A 175 -4.81 2.01 -4.81
CA LEU A 175 -5.15 1.79 -3.40
C LEU A 175 -5.78 3.04 -2.78
N ALA A 176 -5.25 4.24 -3.06
CA ALA A 176 -5.83 5.49 -2.58
C ALA A 176 -7.28 5.68 -3.07
N TYR A 177 -7.51 5.42 -4.36
CA TYR A 177 -8.84 5.49 -4.95
C TYR A 177 -9.80 4.46 -4.35
N VAL A 178 -9.37 3.20 -4.20
CA VAL A 178 -10.22 2.14 -3.65
C VAL A 178 -10.61 2.41 -2.18
N ILE A 179 -9.71 2.99 -1.39
CA ILE A 179 -9.93 3.19 0.05
C ILE A 179 -10.72 4.48 0.33
N ARG A 180 -10.37 5.59 -0.34
CA ARG A 180 -10.90 6.93 -0.03
C ARG A 180 -11.64 7.60 -1.18
N GLY A 181 -11.57 7.06 -2.39
CA GLY A 181 -12.04 7.72 -3.61
C GLY A 181 -11.08 8.80 -4.11
N ASP A 182 -9.86 8.86 -3.57
CA ASP A 182 -8.86 9.88 -3.92
C ASP A 182 -8.34 9.63 -5.34
N LEU A 183 -8.75 10.48 -6.28
CA LEU A 183 -8.31 10.42 -7.67
C LEU A 183 -7.11 11.38 -7.88
N PRO A 184 -5.97 10.92 -8.42
CA PRO A 184 -4.86 11.79 -8.76
C PRO A 184 -5.15 12.60 -10.03
N GLU A 185 -4.30 13.60 -10.30
CA GLU A 185 -4.28 14.26 -11.61
C GLU A 185 -3.97 13.24 -12.73
N PRO A 186 -4.53 13.41 -13.94
CA PRO A 186 -4.30 12.49 -15.04
C PRO A 186 -2.82 12.35 -15.40
N ARG A 187 -2.35 11.10 -15.49
CA ARG A 187 -0.95 10.78 -15.82
C ARG A 187 -0.55 11.18 -17.24
N ASP A 188 -1.52 11.28 -18.15
CA ASP A 188 -1.32 11.76 -19.53
C ASP A 188 -1.25 13.30 -19.64
N GLY A 189 -1.43 14.02 -18.51
CA GLY A 189 -1.45 15.48 -18.46
C GLY A 189 -2.47 16.06 -19.45
N GLU A 190 -2.01 17.01 -20.28
CA GLU A 190 -2.84 17.67 -21.30
C GLU A 190 -3.40 16.72 -22.37
N LYS A 191 -2.85 15.52 -22.52
CA LYS A 191 -3.36 14.52 -23.47
C LYS A 191 -4.55 13.73 -22.92
N PHE A 192 -4.84 13.84 -21.62
CA PHE A 192 -5.99 13.19 -21.03
C PHE A 192 -7.29 13.76 -21.61
N LEU A 193 -8.15 12.86 -22.07
CA LEU A 193 -9.48 13.18 -22.56
C LEU A 193 -10.49 12.40 -21.74
N PRO A 194 -11.42 13.06 -21.03
CA PRO A 194 -12.49 12.38 -20.31
C PRO A 194 -13.23 11.40 -21.23
N ILE A 195 -13.65 10.25 -20.69
CA ILE A 195 -14.33 9.21 -21.50
C ILE A 195 -15.57 9.77 -22.19
N ALA A 196 -16.36 10.60 -21.50
CA ALA A 196 -17.53 11.27 -22.05
C ALA A 196 -17.20 12.16 -23.27
N ASP A 197 -16.02 12.81 -23.28
CA ASP A 197 -15.58 13.62 -24.42
C ASP A 197 -15.02 12.72 -25.54
N ARG A 198 -14.38 11.60 -25.22
CA ARG A 198 -13.91 10.61 -26.20
C ARG A 198 -15.06 9.90 -26.91
N LEU A 199 -16.14 9.58 -26.20
CA LEU A 199 -17.32 8.90 -26.76
C LEU A 199 -18.35 9.89 -27.38
N GLY A 200 -18.13 11.20 -27.23
CA GLY A 200 -18.96 12.26 -27.80
C GLY A 200 -20.00 12.81 -26.81
N LYS A 201 -20.04 14.15 -26.70
CA LYS A 201 -21.01 14.86 -25.84
C LYS A 201 -22.44 14.51 -26.25
N GLY A 202 -23.22 13.97 -25.32
CA GLY A 202 -24.63 13.60 -25.54
C GLY A 202 -24.90 12.11 -25.71
N ASN A 203 -23.89 11.24 -25.60
CA ASN A 203 -24.13 9.81 -25.44
C ASN A 203 -24.86 9.56 -24.09
N PRO A 204 -26.07 8.95 -24.08
CA PRO A 204 -26.79 8.66 -22.84
C PRO A 204 -26.11 7.58 -21.98
N ASN A 205 -25.14 6.85 -22.54
CA ASN A 205 -24.21 5.96 -21.84
C ASN A 205 -22.76 6.42 -22.14
N PRO A 206 -22.31 7.54 -21.57
CA PRO A 206 -20.99 8.10 -21.80
C PRO A 206 -19.85 7.25 -21.22
#